data_AF-A0A7J3W5R2-F1
#
_entry.id   AF-A0A7J3W5R2-F1
#
_cell.length_a   1.000
_cell.length_b   1.000
_cell.length_c   1.000
_cell.angle_alpha   90.00
_cell.angle_beta   90.00
_cell.angle_gamma   90.00
#
_symmetry.space_group_name_H-M   'P 1'
#
loop_
_entity.id
_entity.type
_entity.pdbx_description
1 polymer ?
#
loop_
_entity_poly.entity_id
_entity_poly.type
_entity_poly.pdbx_seq_one_letter_code
_entity_poly.pdbx_strand_id
1 'polypeptide(L)'
;MIRRVSLKNWKVHLNSNLNFEKGVNLIVGHNGSGKSSLFDAICFGLYGTFPKIQSRKEKLDDVIMRKPFEKDEAEVYIEFEANGKILSVRRVLRRGKGSYAEFRENGKLLELQSSQRVTELVERELKTSYELFSKVIYTEQNELDYFLRLQTGERKKKIDELLMIEKFERARASSSTLFHRLEQIVRDKEKYLASFDFEKMKVELEAVKNEVKRIEEELKEKKLHLSEVASQVIWLKEEYERVKKIKEEIEERQKELKAIETILEESKREILRLEAEVKGVSREEIEKKLRENEKLKKDLDFYLKEKRDRLEKLQRELSKIESEIQFYSKEVGRIKEKLSEIEKVESTLQELEKKFSEVLLTEKEKRLQEITLRIEVLRNETKKDEEAILQLSFAGDKCPVCDSKLTEDKKKRIVEKKQKENEERKKEELELVKERSEIVREIEEIKA
;
A
#
# COMPACT_ATOMS: atom_id res chain seq x y z
N MET A 1 13.79 57.19 27.21
CA MET A 1 13.37 58.58 27.53
C MET A 1 13.18 59.35 26.24
N ILE A 2 12.02 59.96 26.00
CA ILE A 2 11.83 60.86 24.85
C ILE A 2 12.57 62.17 25.13
N ARG A 3 13.31 62.68 24.14
CA ARG A 3 14.08 63.94 24.22
C ARG A 3 13.47 65.04 23.36
N ARG A 4 12.99 64.69 22.16
CA ARG A 4 12.40 65.65 21.23
C ARG A 4 11.26 65.02 20.46
N VAL A 5 10.19 65.79 20.26
CA VAL A 5 9.10 65.46 19.35
C VAL A 5 8.87 66.64 18.42
N SER A 6 8.93 66.38 17.13
CA SER A 6 8.70 67.35 16.08
C SER A 6 7.54 66.89 15.20
N LEU A 7 6.51 67.72 15.09
CA LEU A 7 5.28 67.45 14.35
C LEU A 7 5.13 68.47 13.23
N LYS A 8 4.88 68.00 12.00
CA LYS A 8 4.49 68.86 10.87
C LYS A 8 3.18 68.39 10.28
N ASN A 9 2.27 69.33 10.04
CA ASN A 9 0.94 69.08 9.48
C ASN A 9 0.16 67.95 10.16
N TRP A 10 0.37 67.72 11.45
CA TRP A 10 -0.25 66.63 12.22
C TRP A 10 -1.46 67.13 12.99
N LYS A 11 -2.67 66.73 12.59
CA LYS A 11 -3.94 67.20 13.16
C LYS A 11 -3.97 68.75 13.22
N VAL A 12 -3.88 69.33 14.43
CA VAL A 12 -3.86 70.79 14.66
C VAL A 12 -2.44 71.39 14.71
N HIS A 13 -1.40 70.55 14.70
CA HIS A 13 0.00 70.97 14.78
C HIS A 13 0.56 71.24 13.37
N LEU A 14 0.65 72.51 12.98
CA LEU A 14 1.24 72.92 11.70
C LEU A 14 2.75 72.65 11.67
N ASN A 15 3.45 73.15 12.70
CA ASN A 15 4.87 72.92 12.94
C ASN A 15 5.13 73.08 14.45
N SER A 16 5.21 71.98 15.18
CA SER A 16 5.46 71.98 16.62
C SER A 16 6.75 71.26 16.94
N ASN A 17 7.61 71.87 17.75
CA ASN A 17 8.86 71.26 18.22
C ASN A 17 8.88 71.33 19.75
N LEU A 18 8.93 70.16 20.38
CA LEU A 18 8.84 70.00 21.83
C LEU A 18 10.09 69.28 22.31
N ASN A 19 10.75 69.83 23.32
CA ASN A 19 11.86 69.18 23.99
C ASN A 19 11.39 68.68 25.36
N PHE A 20 11.85 67.48 25.74
CA PHE A 20 11.50 66.81 26.98
C PHE A 20 12.75 66.62 27.82
N GLU A 21 12.62 66.86 29.12
CA GLU A 21 13.70 66.72 30.10
C GLU A 21 13.43 65.56 31.06
N LYS A 22 14.45 65.16 31.84
CA LYS A 22 14.29 64.11 32.84
C LYS A 22 13.38 64.64 33.96
N GLY A 23 12.50 63.78 34.46
CA GLY A 23 11.54 64.14 35.51
C GLY A 23 10.14 64.40 34.97
N VAL A 24 9.41 65.32 35.61
CA VAL A 24 8.00 65.59 35.31
C VAL A 24 7.90 66.70 34.27
N ASN A 25 7.37 66.36 33.10
CA ASN A 25 7.10 67.33 32.02
C ASN A 25 5.60 67.63 32.00
N LEU A 26 5.21 68.88 32.24
CA LEU A 26 3.80 69.29 32.26
C LEU A 26 3.39 69.96 30.94
N ILE A 27 2.38 69.42 30.27
CA ILE A 27 1.84 69.98 29.01
C ILE A 27 0.49 70.65 29.31
N VAL A 28 0.49 71.97 29.35
CA VAL A 28 -0.70 72.79 29.67
C VAL A 28 -1.24 73.44 28.40
N GLY A 29 -2.57 73.56 28.31
CA GLY A 29 -3.27 74.17 27.19
C GLY A 29 -4.78 74.04 27.37
N HIS A 30 -5.57 74.83 26.63
CA HIS A 30 -7.03 74.69 26.65
C HIS A 30 -7.47 73.36 26.01
N ASN A 31 -8.72 72.96 26.22
CA ASN A 31 -9.28 71.81 25.48
C ASN A 31 -9.26 72.10 23.98
N GLY A 32 -8.88 71.11 23.17
CA GLY A 32 -8.71 71.28 21.72
C GLY A 32 -7.39 71.91 21.27
N SER A 33 -6.48 72.26 22.19
CA SER A 33 -5.13 72.79 21.85
C SER A 33 -4.18 71.76 21.20
N GLY A 34 -4.60 70.50 21.06
CA GLY A 34 -3.79 69.43 20.47
C GLY A 34 -3.03 68.54 21.47
N LYS A 35 -3.22 68.70 22.78
CA LYS A 35 -2.55 67.87 23.81
C LYS A 35 -2.70 66.37 23.57
N SER A 36 -3.92 65.87 23.37
CA SER A 36 -4.14 64.45 23.07
C SER A 36 -3.57 64.05 21.71
N SER A 37 -3.65 64.95 20.72
CA SER A 37 -3.08 64.75 19.38
C SER A 37 -1.56 64.59 19.41
N LEU A 38 -0.86 65.24 20.34
CA LEU A 38 0.57 65.07 20.56
C LEU A 38 0.90 63.65 21.05
N PHE A 39 0.13 63.12 22.01
CA PHE A 39 0.36 61.75 22.49
C PHE A 39 0.01 60.69 21.43
N ASP A 40 -1.05 60.92 20.65
CA ASP A 40 -1.35 60.11 19.45
C ASP A 40 -0.15 60.12 18.49
N ALA A 41 0.49 61.28 18.31
CA ALA A 41 1.68 61.41 17.47
C ALA A 41 2.89 60.65 18.04
N ILE A 42 3.09 60.67 19.35
CA ILE A 42 4.17 59.93 20.00
C ILE A 42 3.99 58.42 19.77
N CYS A 43 2.77 57.91 19.99
CA CYS A 43 2.44 56.51 19.74
C CYS A 43 2.66 56.15 18.26
N PHE A 44 2.15 56.99 17.36
CA PHE A 44 2.31 56.80 15.92
C PHE A 44 3.77 56.82 15.48
N GLY A 45 4.57 57.77 15.96
CA GLY A 45 5.97 57.89 15.60
C GLY A 45 6.77 56.65 16.02
N LEU A 46 6.54 56.13 17.22
CA LEU A 46 7.22 54.93 17.71
C LEU A 46 6.72 53.66 16.99
N TYR A 47 5.41 53.41 16.96
CA TYR A 47 4.84 52.11 16.58
C TYR A 47 4.12 52.07 15.23
N GLY A 48 3.94 53.22 14.58
CA GLY A 48 3.19 53.33 13.31
C GLY A 48 1.67 53.24 13.48
N THR A 49 1.18 53.19 14.72
CA THR A 49 -0.24 53.14 15.07
C THR A 49 -0.48 53.78 16.44
N PHE A 50 -1.74 54.01 16.78
CA PHE A 50 -2.18 54.48 18.10
C PHE A 50 -3.61 53.98 18.38
N PRO A 51 -4.09 54.06 19.63
CA PRO A 51 -5.29 53.34 20.05
C PRO A 51 -6.53 53.56 19.19
N LYS A 52 -6.80 54.81 18.78
CA LYS A 52 -7.97 55.13 17.95
C LYS A 52 -7.90 54.54 16.54
N ILE A 53 -6.71 54.33 15.98
CA ILE A 53 -6.53 53.64 14.70
C ILE A 53 -6.76 52.14 14.86
N GLN A 54 -6.20 51.52 15.90
CA GLN A 54 -6.43 50.10 16.16
C GLN A 54 -7.90 49.77 16.45
N SER A 55 -8.58 50.63 17.21
CA SER A 55 -10.02 50.48 17.48
C SER A 55 -10.91 50.89 16.29
N ARG A 56 -10.34 51.17 15.12
CA ARG A 56 -11.03 51.62 13.89
C ARG A 56 -11.92 52.85 14.07
N LYS A 57 -11.60 53.71 15.05
CA LYS A 57 -12.32 54.97 15.33
C LYS A 57 -11.81 56.14 14.49
N GLU A 58 -10.57 56.08 14.02
CA GLU A 58 -9.95 57.05 13.10
C GLU A 58 -9.23 56.29 11.96
N LYS A 59 -9.18 56.89 10.75
CA LYS A 59 -8.36 56.38 9.65
C LYS A 59 -6.97 57.04 9.69
N LEU A 60 -5.99 56.37 9.09
CA LEU A 60 -4.61 56.87 9.02
C LEU A 60 -4.52 58.24 8.30
N ASP A 61 -5.36 58.49 7.29
CA ASP A 61 -5.41 59.76 6.56
C ASP A 61 -6.05 60.91 7.37
N ASP A 62 -6.84 60.60 8.40
CA ASP A 62 -7.52 61.61 9.22
C ASP A 62 -6.56 62.36 10.16
N VAL A 63 -5.32 61.88 10.29
CA VAL A 63 -4.27 62.54 11.08
C VAL A 63 -3.56 63.65 10.31
N ILE A 64 -3.69 63.69 8.98
CA ILE A 64 -3.13 64.75 8.15
C ILE A 64 -4.01 66.01 8.30
N MET A 65 -3.38 67.16 8.53
CA MET A 65 -4.06 68.42 8.76
C MET A 65 -5.08 68.76 7.66
N ARG A 66 -6.33 68.99 8.07
CA ARG A 66 -7.42 69.48 7.20
C ARG A 66 -7.78 70.96 7.44
N LYS A 67 -7.55 71.45 8.66
CA LYS A 67 -7.82 72.84 9.08
C LYS A 67 -6.62 73.37 9.87
N PRO A 68 -6.23 74.65 9.74
CA PRO A 68 -6.86 75.68 8.90
C PRO A 68 -6.53 75.56 7.41
N PHE A 69 -5.48 74.82 7.05
CA PHE A 69 -5.09 74.58 5.66
C PHE A 69 -5.04 73.08 5.39
N GLU A 70 -5.59 72.65 4.26
CA GLU A 70 -5.48 71.25 3.86
C GLU A 70 -4.05 70.93 3.43
N LYS A 71 -3.52 69.82 3.94
CA LYS A 71 -2.18 69.32 3.63
C LYS A 71 -2.28 67.90 3.06
N ASP A 72 -1.30 67.56 2.23
CA ASP A 72 -1.19 66.24 1.60
C ASP A 72 -0.20 65.32 2.32
N GLU A 73 0.61 65.86 3.23
CA GLU A 73 1.55 65.08 4.03
C GLU A 73 1.63 65.55 5.47
N ALA A 74 1.85 64.59 6.38
CA ALA A 74 2.14 64.82 7.79
C ALA A 74 3.41 64.10 8.19
N GLU A 75 4.20 64.71 9.07
CA GLU A 75 5.47 64.16 9.53
C GLU A 75 5.53 64.16 11.05
N VAL A 76 5.97 63.04 11.60
CA VAL A 76 6.29 62.86 13.02
C VAL A 76 7.75 62.45 13.12
N TYR A 77 8.52 63.22 13.87
CA TYR A 77 9.89 62.90 14.25
C TYR A 77 10.00 62.80 15.76
N ILE A 78 10.59 61.72 16.25
CA ILE A 78 10.82 61.48 17.67
C ILE A 78 12.28 61.12 17.87
N GLU A 79 12.94 61.84 18.77
CA GLU A 79 14.26 61.49 19.28
C GLU A 79 14.12 61.00 20.72
N PHE A 80 14.71 59.85 21.02
CA PHE A 80 14.64 59.23 22.33
C PHE A 80 15.94 58.51 22.68
N GLU A 81 16.21 58.41 23.97
CA GLU A 81 17.32 57.66 24.52
C GLU A 81 16.84 56.29 25.03
N ALA A 82 17.47 55.21 24.59
CA ALA A 82 17.24 53.86 25.09
C ALA A 82 18.57 53.08 25.09
N ASN A 83 18.78 52.24 26.11
CA ASN A 83 20.00 51.42 26.25
C ASN A 83 21.33 52.21 26.10
N GLY A 84 21.37 53.47 26.54
CA GLY A 84 22.55 54.35 26.43
C GLY A 84 22.81 54.91 25.02
N LYS A 85 21.89 54.73 24.07
CA LYS A 85 21.98 55.21 22.69
C LYS A 85 20.98 56.34 22.43
N ILE A 86 21.32 57.26 21.53
CA ILE A 86 20.38 58.27 21.01
C ILE A 86 19.76 57.70 19.73
N LEU A 87 18.46 57.45 19.75
CA LEU A 87 17.70 56.88 18.66
C LEU A 87 16.75 57.94 18.10
N SER A 88 16.49 57.90 16.80
CA SER A 88 15.44 58.72 16.22
C SER A 88 14.61 57.98 15.19
N VAL A 89 13.32 58.28 15.19
CA VAL A 89 12.34 57.74 14.27
C VAL A 89 11.64 58.87 13.56
N ARG A 90 11.55 58.76 12.25
CA ARG A 90 10.80 59.69 11.42
C ARG A 90 9.77 58.93 10.61
N ARG A 91 8.51 59.34 10.68
CA ARG A 91 7.42 58.78 9.88
C ARG A 91 6.72 59.90 9.12
N VAL A 92 6.59 59.71 7.82
CA VAL A 92 5.89 60.63 6.91
C VAL A 92 4.70 59.89 6.30
N LEU A 93 3.52 60.45 6.47
CA LEU A 93 2.29 60.00 5.85
C LEU A 93 1.97 60.89 4.66
N ARG A 94 1.63 60.28 3.53
CA ARG A 94 1.19 61.00 2.33
C ARG A 94 -0.17 60.50 1.91
N ARG A 95 -1.12 61.42 1.75
CA ARG A 95 -2.49 61.10 1.38
C ARG A 95 -2.52 60.34 0.05
N GLY A 96 -3.05 59.13 0.06
CA GLY A 96 -3.15 58.26 -1.12
C GLY A 96 -1.80 57.81 -1.73
N LYS A 97 -0.65 58.12 -1.12
CA LYS A 97 0.70 57.83 -1.65
C LYS A 97 1.60 57.20 -0.59
N GLY A 98 1.17 56.07 -0.01
CA GLY A 98 1.99 55.26 0.90
C GLY A 98 2.49 55.99 2.16
N SER A 99 3.32 55.30 2.94
CA SER A 99 3.98 55.88 4.11
C SER A 99 5.49 55.67 4.01
N TYR A 100 6.24 56.60 4.56
CA TYR A 100 7.70 56.55 4.65
C TYR A 100 8.10 56.50 6.13
N ALA A 101 9.02 55.61 6.47
CA ALA A 101 9.55 55.49 7.82
C ALA A 101 11.07 55.39 7.77
N GLU A 102 11.72 55.93 8.79
CA GLU A 102 13.17 56.00 8.92
C GLU A 102 13.55 55.79 10.39
N PHE A 103 14.58 54.97 10.62
CA PHE A 103 15.15 54.74 11.95
C PHE A 103 16.66 55.03 11.94
N ARG A 104 17.12 55.85 12.89
CA ARG A 104 18.53 56.18 13.06
C ARG A 104 19.03 55.86 14.47
N GLU A 105 20.27 55.41 14.55
CA GLU A 105 21.01 55.20 15.81
C GLU A 105 22.25 56.10 15.83
N ASN A 106 22.36 56.95 16.85
CA ASN A 106 23.45 57.92 17.01
C ASN A 106 23.71 58.76 15.74
N GLY A 107 22.63 59.11 15.02
CA GLY A 107 22.68 59.83 13.76
C GLY A 107 22.93 58.98 12.51
N LYS A 108 23.31 57.70 12.64
CA LYS A 108 23.49 56.76 11.53
C LYS A 108 22.16 56.13 11.11
N LEU A 109 21.86 56.17 9.82
CA LEU A 109 20.68 55.53 9.24
C LEU A 109 20.80 54.00 9.30
N LEU A 110 19.83 53.33 9.92
CA LEU A 110 19.77 51.87 10.01
C LEU A 110 18.66 51.26 9.13
N GLU A 111 17.52 51.92 9.00
CA GLU A 111 16.41 51.43 8.18
C GLU A 111 15.68 52.60 7.50
N LEU A 112 15.24 52.37 6.27
CA LEU A 112 14.62 53.35 5.40
C LEU A 112 13.43 52.72 4.65
N GLN A 113 12.34 53.48 4.53
CA GLN A 113 11.10 53.11 3.83
C GLN A 113 10.21 52.05 4.51
N SER A 114 10.77 51.04 5.19
CA SER A 114 9.96 49.96 5.77
C SER A 114 9.34 50.33 7.13
N SER A 115 8.06 50.70 7.13
CA SER A 115 7.29 51.00 8.36
C SER A 115 7.31 49.85 9.39
N GLN A 116 7.20 48.60 8.92
CA GLN A 116 7.17 47.43 9.79
C GLN A 116 8.53 47.15 10.45
N ARG A 117 9.62 47.19 9.68
CA ARG A 117 10.97 46.98 10.23
C ARG A 117 11.38 48.09 11.20
N VAL A 118 10.98 49.34 10.91
CA VAL A 118 11.16 50.46 11.85
C VAL A 118 10.43 50.17 13.18
N THR A 119 9.19 49.64 13.14
CA THR A 119 8.48 49.23 14.36
C THR A 119 9.22 48.11 15.09
N GLU A 120 9.69 47.07 14.40
CA GLU A 120 10.45 45.96 15.02
C GLU A 120 11.76 46.44 15.69
N LEU A 121 12.45 47.40 15.08
CA LEU A 121 13.65 48.03 15.67
C LEU A 121 13.30 48.85 16.92
N VAL A 122 12.22 49.62 16.88
CA VAL A 122 11.72 50.36 18.04
C VAL A 122 11.35 49.41 19.18
N GLU A 123 10.60 48.34 18.89
CA GLU A 123 10.21 47.34 19.89
C GLU A 123 11.41 46.63 20.51
N ARG A 124 12.42 46.33 19.70
CA ARG A 124 13.68 45.73 20.17
C ARG A 124 14.44 46.66 21.11
N GLU A 125 14.60 47.93 20.72
CA GLU A 125 15.39 48.89 21.51
C GLU A 125 14.66 49.33 22.79
N LEU A 126 13.34 49.53 22.72
CA LEU A 126 12.52 49.84 23.90
C LEU A 126 12.17 48.60 24.74
N LYS A 127 12.44 47.39 24.22
CA LYS A 127 12.02 46.10 24.82
C LYS A 127 10.54 46.07 25.17
N THR A 128 9.73 46.78 24.40
CA THR A 128 8.35 47.11 24.71
C THR A 128 7.54 47.05 23.42
N SER A 129 6.61 46.09 23.31
CA SER A 129 5.69 46.04 22.17
C SER A 129 4.68 47.18 22.21
N TYR A 130 4.03 47.47 21.09
CA TYR A 130 2.95 48.46 21.06
C TYR A 130 1.86 48.16 22.10
N GLU A 131 1.47 46.89 22.27
CA GLU A 131 0.43 46.50 23.23
C GLU A 131 0.86 46.82 24.67
N LEU A 132 2.13 46.60 25.02
CA LEU A 132 2.62 46.94 26.35
C LEU A 132 2.72 48.46 26.52
N PHE A 133 3.21 49.18 25.50
CA PHE A 133 3.35 50.63 25.54
C PHE A 133 1.99 51.33 25.71
N SER A 134 1.01 50.96 24.89
CA SER A 134 -0.34 51.54 24.90
C SER A 134 -1.14 51.25 26.17
N LYS A 135 -0.74 50.22 26.92
CA LYS A 135 -1.43 49.79 28.15
C LYS A 135 -0.75 50.24 29.43
N VAL A 136 0.57 50.38 29.44
CA VAL A 136 1.38 50.60 30.65
C VAL A 136 2.03 51.98 30.68
N ILE A 137 2.48 52.49 29.52
CA ILE A 137 3.26 53.74 29.43
C ILE A 137 2.36 54.90 29.00
N TYR A 138 1.45 54.65 28.06
CA TYR A 138 0.40 55.57 27.69
C TYR A 138 -0.88 55.18 28.43
N THR A 139 -1.52 56.13 29.08
CA THR A 139 -2.85 55.92 29.67
C THR A 139 -3.82 56.89 29.02
N GLU A 140 -4.89 56.36 28.41
CA GLU A 140 -5.90 57.24 27.84
C GLU A 140 -6.60 58.05 28.94
N GLN A 141 -7.16 59.18 28.54
CA GLN A 141 -7.91 60.04 29.44
C GLN A 141 -9.06 59.25 30.09
N ASN A 142 -9.11 59.24 31.42
CA ASN A 142 -10.09 58.54 32.27
C ASN A 142 -9.96 57.00 32.39
N GLU A 143 -8.92 56.37 31.83
CA GLU A 143 -8.70 54.91 31.98
C GLU A 143 -8.31 54.50 33.42
N LEU A 144 -7.59 55.35 34.16
CA LEU A 144 -7.23 55.08 35.56
C LEU A 144 -8.47 55.01 36.46
N ASP A 145 -9.44 55.91 36.25
CA ASP A 145 -10.70 55.90 36.99
C ASP A 145 -11.53 54.66 36.66
N TYR A 146 -11.49 54.20 35.40
CA TYR A 146 -12.13 52.95 34.99
C TYR A 146 -11.54 51.75 35.72
N PHE A 147 -10.21 51.65 35.81
CA PHE A 147 -9.53 50.55 36.49
C PHE A 147 -9.88 50.44 37.98
N LEU A 148 -10.02 51.59 38.66
CA LEU A 148 -10.44 51.66 40.06
C LEU A 148 -11.90 51.22 40.27
N ARG A 149 -12.76 51.36 39.26
CA ARG A 149 -14.19 51.01 39.32
C ARG A 149 -14.51 49.55 38.96
N LEU A 150 -13.56 48.80 38.39
CA LEU A 150 -13.74 47.38 38.03
C LEU A 150 -13.99 46.49 39.24
N GLN A 151 -14.84 45.47 39.08
CA GLN A 151 -15.01 44.41 40.08
C GLN A 151 -13.74 43.55 40.21
N THR A 152 -13.53 42.91 41.37
CA THR A 152 -12.30 42.14 41.66
C THR A 152 -11.93 41.13 40.58
N GLY A 153 -12.90 40.39 40.05
CA GLY A 153 -12.66 39.41 38.98
C GLY A 153 -12.27 40.04 37.65
N GLU A 154 -12.92 41.13 37.27
CA GLU A 154 -12.62 41.87 36.02
C GLU A 154 -11.29 42.61 36.12
N ARG A 155 -10.98 43.18 37.29
CA ARG A 155 -9.69 43.80 37.57
C ARG A 155 -8.56 42.79 37.47
N LYS A 156 -8.73 41.58 38.02
CA LYS A 156 -7.77 40.50 37.87
C LYS A 156 -7.56 40.14 36.41
N LYS A 157 -8.65 39.95 35.63
CA LYS A 157 -8.54 39.71 34.18
C LYS A 157 -7.80 40.83 33.46
N LYS A 158 -8.05 42.09 33.81
CA LYS A 158 -7.36 43.24 33.22
C LYS A 158 -5.87 43.25 33.56
N ILE A 159 -5.50 42.89 34.79
CA ILE A 159 -4.09 42.70 35.18
C ILE A 159 -3.45 41.54 34.42
N ASP A 160 -4.14 40.40 34.29
CA ASP A 160 -3.66 39.25 33.53
C ASP A 160 -3.47 39.62 32.04
N GLU A 161 -4.33 40.50 31.50
CA GLU A 161 -4.23 41.06 30.14
C GLU A 161 -3.04 42.03 30.00
N LEU A 162 -2.76 42.84 31.04
CA LEU A 162 -1.57 43.72 31.11
C LEU A 162 -0.28 42.90 31.16
N LEU A 163 -0.26 41.83 31.95
CA LEU A 163 0.88 40.92 32.10
C LEU A 163 0.97 39.87 30.98
N MET A 164 0.01 39.87 30.04
CA MET A 164 -0.10 38.91 28.93
C MET A 164 -0.15 37.43 29.36
N ILE A 165 -0.58 37.14 30.60
CA ILE A 165 -0.64 35.78 31.17
C ILE A 165 -1.66 34.91 30.41
N GLU A 166 -2.69 35.53 29.84
CA GLU A 166 -3.73 34.86 29.03
C GLU A 166 -3.16 34.04 27.86
N LYS A 167 -2.01 34.43 27.29
CA LYS A 167 -1.36 33.68 26.22
C LYS A 167 -0.85 32.31 26.71
N PHE A 168 -0.32 32.26 27.93
CA PHE A 168 0.18 31.01 28.53
C PHE A 168 -0.95 30.07 28.94
N GLU A 169 -2.05 30.62 29.45
CA GLU A 169 -3.21 29.81 29.84
C GLU A 169 -3.87 29.14 28.63
N ARG A 170 -3.96 29.85 27.50
CA ARG A 170 -4.44 29.28 26.23
C ARG A 170 -3.54 28.17 25.70
N ALA A 171 -2.23 28.34 25.78
CA ALA A 171 -1.27 27.30 25.38
C ALA A 171 -1.45 26.04 26.24
N ARG A 172 -1.53 26.19 27.57
CA ARG A 172 -1.77 25.09 28.51
C ARG A 172 -3.06 24.32 28.20
N ALA A 173 -4.16 25.02 28.01
CA ALA A 173 -5.46 24.40 27.71
C ALA A 173 -5.44 23.59 26.40
N SER A 174 -4.77 24.14 25.37
CA SER A 174 -4.62 23.49 24.06
C SER A 174 -3.77 22.22 24.18
N SER A 175 -2.65 22.28 24.89
CA SER A 175 -1.78 21.12 25.13
C SER A 175 -2.49 20.01 25.90
N SER A 176 -3.29 20.34 26.92
CA SER A 176 -4.07 19.35 27.68
C SER A 176 -5.08 18.62 26.81
N THR A 177 -5.76 19.35 25.93
CA THR A 177 -6.73 18.76 24.99
C THR A 177 -6.06 17.79 24.01
N LEU A 178 -4.91 18.18 23.47
CA LEU A 178 -4.12 17.33 22.58
C LEU A 178 -3.63 16.05 23.28
N PHE A 179 -3.14 16.18 24.52
CA PHE A 179 -2.68 15.05 25.31
C PHE A 179 -3.78 13.99 25.49
N HIS A 180 -4.97 14.41 25.94
CA HIS A 180 -6.09 13.48 26.14
C HIS A 180 -6.54 12.79 24.85
N ARG A 181 -6.49 13.50 23.71
CA ARG A 181 -6.82 12.92 22.41
C ARG A 181 -5.82 11.83 22.00
N LEU A 182 -4.53 12.07 22.22
CA LEU A 182 -3.49 11.08 21.92
C LEU A 182 -3.59 9.86 22.84
N GLU A 183 -3.84 10.08 24.12
CA GLU A 183 -4.04 9.00 25.09
C GLU A 183 -5.20 8.08 24.69
N GLN A 184 -6.31 8.65 24.22
CA GLN A 184 -7.45 7.88 23.73
C GLN A 184 -7.09 7.02 22.52
N ILE A 185 -6.38 7.58 21.53
CA ILE A 185 -5.95 6.83 20.34
C ILE A 185 -5.07 5.63 20.70
N VAL A 186 -4.14 5.80 21.65
CA VAL A 186 -3.29 4.71 22.13
C VAL A 186 -4.12 3.59 22.74
N ARG A 187 -5.05 3.93 23.66
CA ARG A 187 -5.94 2.93 24.30
C ARG A 187 -6.80 2.17 23.30
N ASP A 188 -7.32 2.85 22.29
CA ASP A 188 -8.14 2.20 21.26
C ASP A 188 -7.31 1.22 20.41
N LYS A 189 -6.06 1.57 20.09
CA LYS A 189 -5.14 0.67 19.38
C LYS A 189 -4.70 -0.52 20.22
N GLU A 190 -4.47 -0.33 21.51
CA GLU A 190 -4.16 -1.43 22.45
C GLU A 190 -5.32 -2.42 22.55
N LYS A 191 -6.57 -1.93 22.65
CA LYS A 191 -7.76 -2.79 22.63
C LYS A 191 -7.90 -3.57 21.31
N TYR A 192 -7.62 -2.93 20.18
CA TYR A 192 -7.64 -3.58 18.88
C TYR A 192 -6.60 -4.70 18.80
N LEU A 193 -5.38 -4.48 19.28
CA LEU A 193 -4.33 -5.52 19.33
C LEU A 193 -4.70 -6.68 20.27
N ALA A 194 -5.31 -6.39 21.42
CA ALA A 194 -5.76 -7.40 22.36
C ALA A 194 -6.91 -8.27 21.82
N SER A 195 -7.62 -7.82 20.77
CA SER A 195 -8.68 -8.60 20.13
C SER A 195 -8.17 -9.71 19.20
N PHE A 196 -6.87 -9.71 18.86
CA PHE A 196 -6.25 -10.78 18.09
C PHE A 196 -5.72 -11.86 19.04
N ASP A 197 -6.29 -13.06 18.94
CA ASP A 197 -5.75 -14.25 19.57
C ASP A 197 -4.70 -14.88 18.65
N PHE A 198 -3.47 -14.34 18.74
CA PHE A 198 -2.32 -14.81 17.96
C PHE A 198 -2.00 -16.29 18.19
N GLU A 199 -2.30 -16.81 19.38
CA GLU A 199 -2.09 -18.21 19.74
C GLU A 199 -3.02 -19.10 18.92
N LYS A 200 -4.31 -18.76 18.87
CA LYS A 200 -5.30 -19.47 18.04
C LYS A 200 -4.95 -19.41 16.55
N MET A 201 -4.55 -18.25 16.05
CA MET A 201 -4.18 -18.08 14.63
C MET A 201 -2.94 -18.90 14.25
N LYS A 202 -2.00 -19.08 15.18
CA LYS A 202 -0.82 -19.93 14.97
C LYS A 202 -1.18 -21.41 14.91
N VAL A 203 -2.09 -21.87 15.78
CA VAL A 203 -2.59 -23.26 15.76
C VAL A 203 -3.33 -23.56 14.45
N GLU A 204 -4.18 -22.64 13.99
CA GLU A 204 -4.87 -22.79 12.70
C GLU A 204 -3.89 -22.85 11.52
N LEU A 205 -2.82 -22.05 11.55
CA LEU A 205 -1.78 -22.08 10.52
C LEU A 205 -1.02 -23.41 10.48
N GLU A 206 -0.66 -23.96 11.64
CA GLU A 206 0.01 -25.26 11.75
C GLU A 206 -0.88 -26.41 11.28
N ALA A 207 -2.18 -26.37 11.57
CA ALA A 207 -3.15 -27.35 11.08
C ALA A 207 -3.23 -27.34 9.54
N VAL A 208 -3.31 -26.16 8.92
CA VAL A 208 -3.34 -26.03 7.45
C VAL A 208 -2.05 -26.54 6.81
N LYS A 209 -0.87 -26.23 7.40
CA LYS A 209 0.42 -26.71 6.88
C LYS A 209 0.53 -28.23 6.87
N ASN A 210 0.01 -28.90 7.90
CA ASN A 210 0.01 -30.35 7.96
C ASN A 210 -0.93 -30.97 6.91
N GLU A 211 -2.07 -30.34 6.66
CA GLU A 211 -3.03 -30.78 5.65
C GLU A 211 -2.45 -30.68 4.23
N VAL A 212 -1.73 -29.60 3.92
CA VAL A 212 -1.04 -29.42 2.64
C VAL A 212 0.00 -30.52 2.40
N LYS A 213 0.83 -30.83 3.39
CA LYS A 213 1.82 -31.91 3.28
C LYS A 213 1.18 -33.26 2.99
N ARG A 214 0.07 -33.59 3.65
CA ARG A 214 -0.64 -34.85 3.41
C ARG A 214 -1.14 -34.94 1.97
N ILE A 215 -1.72 -33.85 1.46
CA ILE A 215 -2.23 -33.78 0.09
C ILE A 215 -1.09 -33.90 -0.94
N GLU A 216 0.07 -33.30 -0.69
CA GLU A 216 1.24 -33.42 -1.57
C GLU A 216 1.75 -34.87 -1.69
N GLU A 217 1.75 -35.61 -0.58
CA GLU A 217 2.12 -37.03 -0.56
C GLU A 217 1.13 -37.89 -1.35
N GLU A 218 -0.18 -37.68 -1.13
CA GLU A 218 -1.25 -38.38 -1.88
C GLU A 218 -1.19 -38.10 -3.40
N LEU A 219 -0.89 -36.86 -3.79
CA LEU A 219 -0.73 -36.47 -5.19
C LEU A 219 0.44 -37.21 -5.86
N LYS A 220 1.55 -37.36 -5.13
CA LYS A 220 2.75 -38.03 -5.62
C LYS A 220 2.51 -39.52 -5.85
N GLU A 221 1.83 -40.19 -4.92
CA GLU A 221 1.46 -41.59 -5.08
C GLU A 221 0.52 -41.80 -6.28
N LYS A 222 -0.51 -40.96 -6.42
CA LYS A 222 -1.46 -41.06 -7.54
C LYS A 222 -0.80 -40.82 -8.90
N LYS A 223 0.15 -39.88 -9.01
CA LYS A 223 0.92 -39.64 -10.24
C LYS A 223 1.76 -40.86 -10.63
N LEU A 224 2.37 -41.54 -9.66
CA LEU A 224 3.16 -42.74 -9.93
C LEU A 224 2.27 -43.85 -10.49
N HIS A 225 1.11 -44.08 -9.86
CA HIS A 225 0.15 -45.09 -10.29
C HIS A 225 -0.41 -44.79 -11.69
N LEU A 226 -0.69 -43.52 -12.02
CA LEU A 226 -1.13 -43.12 -13.36
C LEU A 226 -0.08 -43.48 -14.44
N SER A 227 1.20 -43.25 -14.16
CA SER A 227 2.28 -43.59 -15.07
C SER A 227 2.36 -45.10 -15.34
N GLU A 228 2.24 -45.92 -14.31
CA GLU A 228 2.27 -47.39 -14.45
C GLU A 228 1.10 -47.90 -15.30
N VAL A 229 -0.10 -47.37 -15.06
CA VAL A 229 -1.29 -47.78 -15.82
C VAL A 229 -1.23 -47.30 -17.27
N ALA A 230 -0.72 -46.10 -17.52
CA ALA A 230 -0.51 -45.60 -18.89
C ALA A 230 0.40 -46.52 -19.71
N SER A 231 1.48 -47.03 -19.11
CA SER A 231 2.36 -48.02 -19.77
C SER A 231 1.63 -49.33 -20.07
N GLN A 232 0.78 -49.82 -19.15
CA GLN A 232 -0.02 -51.03 -19.38
C GLN A 232 -0.97 -50.87 -20.57
N VAL A 233 -1.63 -49.70 -20.70
CA VAL A 233 -2.56 -49.42 -21.80
C VAL A 233 -1.87 -49.44 -23.17
N ILE A 234 -0.64 -48.90 -23.26
CA ILE A 234 0.13 -48.92 -24.51
C ILE A 234 0.41 -50.36 -24.93
N TRP A 235 0.95 -51.18 -24.02
CA TRP A 235 1.26 -52.58 -24.29
C TRP A 235 0.02 -53.39 -24.72
N LEU A 236 -1.11 -53.16 -24.05
CA LEU A 236 -2.38 -53.82 -24.36
C LEU A 236 -2.96 -53.42 -25.73
N LYS A 237 -2.80 -52.17 -26.16
CA LYS A 237 -3.21 -51.72 -27.50
C LYS A 237 -2.41 -52.43 -28.60
N GLU A 238 -1.10 -52.60 -28.39
CA GLU A 238 -0.24 -53.31 -29.34
C GLU A 238 -0.61 -54.79 -29.45
N GLU A 239 -0.98 -55.43 -28.34
CA GLU A 239 -1.45 -56.82 -28.34
C GLU A 239 -2.81 -56.97 -29.03
N TYR A 240 -3.74 -56.03 -28.81
CA TYR A 240 -5.04 -56.03 -29.47
C TYR A 240 -4.93 -55.96 -30.99
N GLU A 241 -4.05 -55.09 -31.52
CA GLU A 241 -3.82 -55.00 -32.97
C GLU A 241 -3.21 -56.29 -33.55
N ARG A 242 -2.38 -57.00 -32.79
CA ARG A 242 -1.89 -58.32 -33.19
C ARG A 242 -3.01 -59.35 -33.30
N VAL A 243 -3.86 -59.44 -32.28
CA VAL A 243 -5.00 -60.36 -32.28
C VAL A 243 -5.99 -60.06 -33.41
N LYS A 244 -6.24 -58.77 -33.70
CA LYS A 244 -7.12 -58.35 -34.79
C LYS A 244 -6.63 -58.85 -36.15
N LYS A 245 -5.32 -58.72 -36.45
CA LYS A 245 -4.73 -59.25 -37.69
C LYS A 245 -4.89 -60.76 -37.82
N ILE A 246 -4.65 -61.49 -36.74
CA ILE A 246 -4.80 -62.96 -36.73
C ILE A 246 -6.26 -63.35 -37.01
N LYS A 247 -7.23 -62.61 -36.46
CA LYS A 247 -8.66 -62.86 -36.75
C LYS A 247 -9.00 -62.66 -38.23
N GLU A 248 -8.48 -61.60 -38.85
CA GLU A 248 -8.69 -61.33 -40.28
C GLU A 248 -8.11 -62.47 -41.15
N GLU A 249 -6.93 -62.98 -40.81
CA GLU A 249 -6.32 -64.15 -41.49
C GLU A 249 -7.19 -65.42 -41.37
N ILE A 250 -7.81 -65.65 -40.21
CA ILE A 250 -8.70 -66.82 -40.01
C ILE A 250 -9.95 -66.72 -40.87
N GLU A 251 -10.59 -65.55 -40.93
CA GLU A 251 -11.80 -65.35 -41.74
C GLU A 251 -11.51 -65.58 -43.24
N GLU A 252 -10.33 -65.19 -43.71
CA GLU A 252 -9.87 -65.46 -45.07
C GLU A 252 -9.67 -66.96 -45.32
N ARG A 253 -8.99 -67.67 -44.40
CA ARG A 253 -8.80 -69.12 -44.48
C ARG A 253 -10.11 -69.91 -44.42
N GLN A 254 -11.09 -69.46 -43.65
CA GLN A 254 -12.42 -70.10 -43.60
C GLN A 254 -13.18 -69.95 -44.92
N LYS A 255 -13.04 -68.82 -45.62
CA LYS A 255 -13.63 -68.62 -46.96
C LYS A 255 -12.98 -69.55 -47.98
N GLU A 256 -11.65 -69.67 -47.96
CA GLU A 256 -10.93 -70.63 -48.82
C GLU A 256 -11.41 -72.08 -48.58
N LEU A 257 -11.61 -72.45 -47.30
CA LEU A 257 -12.04 -73.80 -46.94
C LEU A 257 -13.46 -74.11 -47.45
N LYS A 258 -14.40 -73.17 -47.29
CA LYS A 258 -15.77 -73.32 -47.85
C LYS A 258 -15.76 -73.44 -49.37
N ALA A 259 -14.92 -72.67 -50.06
CA ALA A 259 -14.79 -72.77 -51.52
C ALA A 259 -14.32 -74.18 -51.93
N ILE A 260 -13.33 -74.73 -51.22
CA ILE A 260 -12.82 -76.09 -51.45
C ILE A 260 -13.88 -77.16 -51.14
N GLU A 261 -14.67 -77.00 -50.07
CA GLU A 261 -15.75 -77.93 -49.74
C GLU A 261 -16.84 -77.98 -50.81
N THR A 262 -17.23 -76.83 -51.37
CA THR A 262 -18.19 -76.76 -52.49
C THR A 262 -17.67 -77.50 -53.72
N ILE A 263 -16.41 -77.28 -54.09
CA ILE A 263 -15.75 -77.99 -55.21
C ILE A 263 -15.75 -79.50 -54.98
N LEU A 264 -15.54 -79.92 -53.72
CA LEU A 264 -15.51 -81.34 -53.35
C LEU A 264 -16.91 -81.97 -53.38
N GLU A 265 -17.96 -81.24 -53.01
CA GLU A 265 -19.35 -81.69 -53.16
C GLU A 265 -19.78 -81.81 -54.62
N GLU A 266 -19.40 -80.84 -55.47
CA GLU A 266 -19.65 -80.90 -56.91
C GLU A 266 -18.95 -82.11 -57.53
N SER A 267 -17.67 -82.31 -57.21
CA SER A 267 -16.89 -83.48 -57.66
C SER A 267 -17.53 -84.80 -57.22
N LYS A 268 -18.06 -84.88 -55.98
CA LYS A 268 -18.79 -86.07 -55.50
C LYS A 268 -20.10 -86.32 -56.24
N ARG A 269 -20.84 -85.26 -56.59
CA ARG A 269 -22.07 -85.39 -57.40
C ARG A 269 -21.76 -85.84 -58.83
N GLU A 270 -20.67 -85.36 -59.41
CA GLU A 270 -20.17 -85.79 -60.71
C GLU A 270 -19.85 -87.30 -60.71
N ILE A 271 -19.15 -87.78 -59.68
CA ILE A 271 -18.85 -89.20 -59.49
C ILE A 271 -20.13 -90.03 -59.39
N LEU A 272 -21.11 -89.61 -58.57
CA LEU A 272 -22.40 -90.32 -58.42
C LEU A 272 -23.22 -90.34 -59.73
N ARG A 273 -23.12 -89.29 -60.56
CA ARG A 273 -23.75 -89.24 -61.90
C ARG A 273 -23.11 -90.25 -62.84
N LEU A 274 -21.78 -90.28 -62.88
CA LEU A 274 -21.02 -91.23 -63.69
C LEU A 274 -21.23 -92.67 -63.22
N GLU A 275 -21.41 -92.90 -61.91
CA GLU A 275 -21.77 -94.22 -61.35
C GLU A 275 -23.19 -94.66 -61.74
N ALA A 276 -24.13 -93.72 -61.95
CA ALA A 276 -25.49 -94.01 -62.38
C ALA A 276 -25.61 -94.29 -63.89
N GLU A 277 -24.78 -93.67 -64.74
CA GLU A 277 -24.74 -93.92 -66.19
C GLU A 277 -24.16 -95.29 -66.57
N VAL A 278 -23.51 -96.00 -65.65
CA VAL A 278 -22.85 -97.30 -65.91
C VAL A 278 -23.80 -98.50 -65.74
N LYS A 279 -25.10 -98.29 -65.50
CA LYS A 279 -26.09 -99.39 -65.30
C LYS A 279 -26.60 -100.11 -66.56
N GLY A 280 -25.99 -99.90 -67.73
CA GLY A 280 -26.24 -100.81 -68.84
C GLY A 280 -25.38 -100.56 -70.07
N VAL A 281 -24.25 -101.27 -70.21
CA VAL A 281 -23.61 -101.77 -71.45
C VAL A 281 -22.56 -102.84 -71.07
N SER A 282 -22.21 -103.70 -72.03
CA SER A 282 -21.60 -105.04 -71.96
C SER A 282 -20.16 -105.18 -71.40
N ARG A 283 -19.78 -106.46 -71.19
CA ARG A 283 -18.80 -106.99 -70.23
C ARG A 283 -17.33 -106.96 -70.65
N GLU A 284 -16.93 -106.30 -71.74
CA GLU A 284 -15.53 -106.28 -72.21
C GLU A 284 -14.80 -104.92 -72.07
N GLU A 285 -15.51 -103.81 -71.85
CA GLU A 285 -14.88 -102.51 -71.49
C GLU A 285 -14.67 -102.33 -69.97
N ILE A 286 -15.30 -103.19 -69.17
CA ILE A 286 -15.36 -103.08 -67.69
C ILE A 286 -14.00 -103.41 -67.04
N GLU A 287 -13.23 -104.37 -67.55
CA GLU A 287 -11.95 -104.76 -66.94
C GLU A 287 -10.83 -103.71 -67.12
N LYS A 288 -10.90 -102.88 -68.17
CA LYS A 288 -9.92 -101.80 -68.40
C LYS A 288 -10.23 -100.57 -67.55
N LYS A 289 -11.52 -100.20 -67.44
CA LYS A 289 -11.99 -99.10 -66.59
C LYS A 289 -11.94 -99.43 -65.09
N LEU A 290 -12.03 -100.71 -64.69
CA LEU A 290 -11.86 -101.12 -63.29
C LEU A 290 -10.44 -100.82 -62.76
N ARG A 291 -9.39 -101.05 -63.58
CA ARG A 291 -8.00 -100.78 -63.18
C ARG A 291 -7.68 -99.28 -63.10
N GLU A 292 -8.31 -98.46 -63.93
CA GLU A 292 -8.21 -97.00 -63.85
C GLU A 292 -8.99 -96.44 -62.64
N ASN A 293 -10.18 -96.99 -62.35
CA ASN A 293 -10.96 -96.60 -61.18
C ASN A 293 -10.34 -97.05 -59.85
N GLU A 294 -9.67 -98.21 -59.78
CA GLU A 294 -8.94 -98.62 -58.58
C GLU A 294 -7.73 -97.72 -58.28
N LYS A 295 -7.09 -97.16 -59.32
CA LYS A 295 -6.06 -96.12 -59.17
C LYS A 295 -6.66 -94.80 -58.69
N LEU A 296 -7.71 -94.31 -59.35
CA LEU A 296 -8.39 -93.07 -58.94
C LEU A 296 -8.95 -93.16 -57.52
N LYS A 297 -9.47 -94.32 -57.10
CA LYS A 297 -9.97 -94.53 -55.73
C LYS A 297 -8.84 -94.48 -54.69
N LYS A 298 -7.66 -95.03 -54.98
CA LYS A 298 -6.48 -94.92 -54.10
C LYS A 298 -5.96 -93.49 -54.01
N ASP A 299 -5.96 -92.75 -55.12
CA ASP A 299 -5.55 -91.35 -55.13
C ASP A 299 -6.58 -90.48 -54.39
N LEU A 300 -7.88 -90.75 -54.53
CA LEU A 300 -8.94 -90.07 -53.78
C LEU A 300 -8.90 -90.38 -52.28
N ASP A 301 -8.63 -91.64 -51.89
CA ASP A 301 -8.51 -92.04 -50.49
C ASP A 301 -7.28 -91.38 -49.84
N PHE A 302 -6.17 -91.24 -50.58
CA PHE A 302 -5.01 -90.48 -50.12
C PHE A 302 -5.35 -88.99 -49.96
N TYR A 303 -6.03 -88.39 -50.94
CA TYR A 303 -6.45 -86.99 -50.91
C TYR A 303 -7.45 -86.69 -49.77
N LEU A 304 -8.39 -87.60 -49.52
CA LEU A 304 -9.35 -87.50 -48.42
C LEU A 304 -8.69 -87.67 -47.05
N LYS A 305 -7.67 -88.53 -46.95
CA LYS A 305 -6.87 -88.67 -45.73
C LYS A 305 -6.07 -87.40 -45.43
N GLU A 306 -5.42 -86.83 -46.44
CA GLU A 306 -4.68 -85.57 -46.30
C GLU A 306 -5.60 -84.40 -45.89
N LYS A 307 -6.80 -84.31 -46.47
CA LYS A 307 -7.79 -83.29 -46.09
C LYS A 307 -8.36 -83.50 -44.70
N ARG A 308 -8.61 -84.74 -44.27
CA ARG A 308 -9.04 -85.05 -42.89
C ARG A 308 -7.97 -84.69 -41.87
N ASP A 309 -6.72 -85.06 -42.11
CA ASP A 309 -5.60 -84.72 -41.22
C ASP A 309 -5.39 -83.20 -41.13
N ARG A 310 -5.64 -82.47 -42.23
CA ARG A 310 -5.60 -81.01 -42.26
C ARG A 310 -6.77 -80.38 -41.51
N LEU A 311 -7.98 -80.94 -41.62
CA LEU A 311 -9.16 -80.49 -40.90
C LEU A 311 -9.03 -80.71 -39.39
N GLU A 312 -8.43 -81.83 -38.97
CA GLU A 312 -8.14 -82.12 -37.56
C GLU A 312 -7.11 -81.15 -36.96
N LYS A 313 -6.08 -80.76 -37.74
CA LYS A 313 -5.13 -79.72 -37.32
C LYS A 313 -5.82 -78.36 -37.18
N LEU A 314 -6.61 -77.96 -38.16
CA LEU A 314 -7.35 -76.70 -38.12
C LEU A 314 -8.36 -76.65 -36.97
N GLN A 315 -9.04 -77.75 -36.65
CA GLN A 315 -9.94 -77.80 -35.49
C GLN A 315 -9.20 -77.65 -34.15
N ARG A 316 -7.97 -78.18 -34.03
CA ARG A 316 -7.13 -77.97 -32.83
C ARG A 316 -6.60 -76.54 -32.74
N GLU A 317 -6.30 -75.89 -33.86
CA GLU A 317 -5.93 -74.48 -33.88
C GLU A 317 -7.12 -73.60 -33.51
N LEU A 318 -8.31 -73.93 -34.00
CA LEU A 318 -9.54 -73.19 -33.72
C LEU A 318 -9.92 -73.24 -32.23
N SER A 319 -9.79 -74.39 -31.57
CA SER A 319 -10.08 -74.49 -30.12
C SER A 319 -9.06 -73.75 -29.25
N LYS A 320 -7.78 -73.70 -29.67
CA LYS A 320 -6.75 -72.85 -29.03
C LYS A 320 -7.10 -71.37 -29.16
N ILE A 321 -7.51 -70.94 -30.35
CA ILE A 321 -7.84 -69.54 -30.61
C ILE A 321 -9.12 -69.12 -29.88
N GLU A 322 -10.12 -70.00 -29.79
CA GLU A 322 -11.33 -69.74 -28.99
C GLU A 322 -11.02 -69.57 -27.50
N SER A 323 -10.10 -70.37 -26.95
CA SER A 323 -9.68 -70.25 -25.56
C SER A 323 -8.84 -68.98 -25.31
N GLU A 324 -8.02 -68.57 -26.28
CA GLU A 324 -7.33 -67.27 -26.25
C GLU A 324 -8.30 -66.09 -26.31
N ILE A 325 -9.31 -66.11 -27.20
CA ILE A 325 -10.35 -65.08 -27.27
C ILE A 325 -11.10 -64.94 -25.94
N GLN A 326 -11.42 -66.07 -25.30
CA GLN A 326 -12.11 -66.05 -24.01
C GLN A 326 -11.24 -65.43 -22.90
N PHE A 327 -9.94 -65.72 -22.88
CA PHE A 327 -8.98 -65.10 -21.96
C PHE A 327 -8.88 -63.58 -22.19
N TYR A 328 -8.71 -63.15 -23.44
CA TYR A 328 -8.58 -61.72 -23.77
C TYR A 328 -9.86 -60.92 -23.51
N SER A 329 -11.05 -61.51 -23.70
CA SER A 329 -12.31 -60.83 -23.37
C SER A 329 -12.45 -60.51 -21.87
N LYS A 330 -11.92 -61.38 -20.99
CA LYS A 330 -11.87 -61.13 -19.54
C LYS A 330 -10.89 -60.02 -19.19
N GLU A 331 -9.74 -59.97 -19.84
CA GLU A 331 -8.75 -58.90 -19.66
C GLU A 331 -9.29 -57.54 -20.14
N VAL A 332 -10.03 -57.49 -21.24
CA VAL A 332 -10.73 -56.27 -21.69
C VAL A 332 -11.74 -55.76 -20.65
N GLY A 333 -12.44 -56.67 -19.95
CA GLY A 333 -13.31 -56.32 -18.84
C GLY A 333 -12.57 -55.61 -17.70
N ARG A 334 -11.43 -56.16 -17.27
CA ARG A 334 -10.56 -55.54 -16.25
C ARG A 334 -10.00 -54.19 -16.67
N ILE A 335 -9.70 -54.01 -17.94
CA ILE A 335 -9.19 -52.73 -18.47
C ILE A 335 -10.24 -51.64 -18.40
N LYS A 336 -11.52 -51.97 -18.67
CA LYS A 336 -12.62 -51.01 -18.51
C LYS A 336 -12.80 -50.57 -17.06
N GLU A 337 -12.66 -51.48 -16.10
CA GLU A 337 -12.71 -51.12 -14.67
C GLU A 337 -11.57 -50.18 -14.29
N LYS A 338 -10.33 -50.51 -14.66
CA LYS A 338 -9.16 -49.66 -14.43
C LYS A 338 -9.27 -48.27 -15.08
N LEU A 339 -9.82 -48.17 -16.29
CA LEU A 339 -10.09 -46.89 -16.95
C LEU A 339 -11.08 -46.03 -16.15
N SER A 340 -12.13 -46.64 -15.58
CA SER A 340 -13.08 -45.90 -14.73
C SER A 340 -12.46 -45.42 -13.42
N GLU A 341 -11.47 -46.15 -12.88
CA GLU A 341 -10.71 -45.72 -11.71
C GLU A 341 -9.78 -44.54 -12.05
N ILE A 342 -9.17 -44.54 -13.24
CA ILE A 342 -8.35 -43.43 -13.72
C ILE A 342 -9.17 -42.15 -13.87
N GLU A 343 -10.35 -42.21 -14.49
CA GLU A 343 -11.22 -41.03 -14.63
C GLU A 343 -11.61 -40.41 -13.28
N LYS A 344 -11.86 -41.26 -12.26
CA LYS A 344 -12.12 -40.80 -10.88
C LYS A 344 -10.88 -40.20 -10.23
N VAL A 345 -9.71 -40.76 -10.49
CA VAL A 345 -8.44 -40.24 -9.98
C VAL A 345 -8.13 -38.88 -10.61
N GLU A 346 -8.29 -38.73 -11.93
CA GLU A 346 -8.09 -37.46 -12.64
C GLU A 346 -9.04 -36.36 -12.15
N SER A 347 -10.32 -36.67 -11.91
CA SER A 347 -11.26 -35.67 -11.37
C SER A 347 -10.87 -35.22 -9.95
N THR A 348 -10.47 -36.15 -9.08
CA THR A 348 -9.96 -35.79 -7.74
C THR A 348 -8.66 -34.98 -7.81
N LEU A 349 -7.81 -35.22 -8.82
CA LEU A 349 -6.55 -34.51 -9.00
C LEU A 349 -6.80 -33.05 -9.42
N GLN A 350 -7.75 -32.81 -10.32
CA GLN A 350 -8.18 -31.46 -10.70
C GLN A 350 -8.78 -30.68 -9.53
N GLU A 351 -9.58 -31.34 -8.67
CA GLU A 351 -10.12 -30.69 -7.47
C GLU A 351 -9.02 -30.33 -6.46
N LEU A 352 -8.01 -31.19 -6.30
CA LEU A 352 -6.88 -30.95 -5.40
C LEU A 352 -5.95 -29.86 -5.92
N GLU A 353 -5.66 -29.83 -7.23
CA GLU A 353 -4.88 -28.75 -7.86
C GLU A 353 -5.55 -27.39 -7.67
N LYS A 354 -6.88 -27.34 -7.80
CA LYS A 354 -7.67 -26.13 -7.57
C LYS A 354 -7.66 -25.68 -6.10
N LYS A 355 -7.77 -26.63 -5.15
CA LYS A 355 -7.65 -26.31 -3.72
C LYS A 355 -6.24 -25.87 -3.34
N PHE A 356 -5.21 -26.48 -3.93
CA PHE A 356 -3.82 -26.11 -3.68
C PHE A 356 -3.51 -24.70 -4.16
N SER A 357 -3.97 -24.31 -5.35
CA SER A 357 -3.81 -22.94 -5.84
C SER A 357 -4.55 -21.93 -4.97
N GLU A 358 -5.76 -22.23 -4.50
CA GLU A 358 -6.50 -21.38 -3.54
C GLU A 358 -5.76 -21.22 -2.21
N VAL A 359 -5.23 -22.30 -1.63
CA VAL A 359 -4.49 -22.24 -0.36
C VAL A 359 -3.17 -21.48 -0.52
N LEU A 360 -2.40 -21.75 -1.58
CA LEU A 360 -1.14 -21.06 -1.86
C LEU A 360 -1.35 -19.56 -2.07
N LEU A 361 -2.45 -19.18 -2.75
CA LEU A 361 -2.84 -17.79 -2.93
C LEU A 361 -3.12 -17.11 -1.59
N THR A 362 -3.90 -17.76 -0.70
CA THR A 362 -4.22 -17.19 0.62
C THR A 362 -3.00 -17.05 1.53
N GLU A 363 -2.02 -17.95 1.46
CA GLU A 363 -0.75 -17.84 2.19
C GLU A 363 0.06 -16.63 1.72
N LYS A 364 0.22 -16.48 0.40
CA LYS A 364 0.96 -15.36 -0.20
C LYS A 364 0.28 -14.01 0.07
N GLU A 365 -1.06 -13.95 0.01
CA GLU A 365 -1.82 -12.73 0.34
C GLU A 365 -1.68 -12.34 1.83
N LYS A 366 -1.69 -13.31 2.76
CA LYS A 366 -1.42 -13.06 4.18
C LYS A 366 0.00 -12.55 4.43
N ARG A 367 1.00 -13.16 3.78
CA ARG A 367 2.40 -12.71 3.88
C ARG A 367 2.61 -11.30 3.33
N LEU A 368 1.92 -10.97 2.23
CA LEU A 368 1.93 -9.62 1.66
C LEU A 368 1.36 -8.58 2.63
N GLN A 369 0.27 -8.90 3.35
CA GLN A 369 -0.30 -8.03 4.38
C GLN A 369 0.67 -7.81 5.55
N GLU A 370 1.32 -8.87 6.04
CA GLU A 370 2.30 -8.81 7.13
C GLU A 370 3.49 -7.89 6.78
N ILE A 371 4.09 -8.08 5.61
CA ILE A 371 5.22 -7.27 5.14
C ILE A 371 4.80 -5.81 4.96
N THR A 372 3.60 -5.56 4.42
CA THR A 372 3.09 -4.20 4.22
C THR A 372 2.92 -3.47 5.55
N LEU A 373 2.35 -4.14 6.57
CA LEU A 373 2.22 -3.58 7.92
C LEU A 373 3.60 -3.31 8.56
N ARG A 374 4.56 -4.23 8.39
CA ARG A 374 5.91 -4.06 8.94
C ARG A 374 6.64 -2.87 8.34
N ILE A 375 6.53 -2.65 7.03
CA ILE A 375 7.08 -1.48 6.33
C ILE A 375 6.47 -0.19 6.89
N GLU A 376 5.15 -0.14 7.12
CA GLU A 376 4.50 1.05 7.70
C GLU A 376 4.97 1.35 9.13
N VAL A 377 5.18 0.32 9.95
CA VAL A 377 5.72 0.48 11.31
C VAL A 377 7.13 1.06 11.26
N LEU A 378 8.03 0.48 10.44
CA LEU A 378 9.42 0.95 10.30
C LEU A 378 9.48 2.40 9.82
N ARG A 379 8.62 2.80 8.87
CA ARG A 379 8.50 4.19 8.41
C ARG A 379 8.05 5.15 9.50
N ASN A 380 7.07 4.75 10.30
CA ASN A 380 6.57 5.58 11.40
C ASN A 380 7.60 5.74 12.52
N GLU A 381 8.33 4.68 12.87
CA GLU A 381 9.44 4.76 13.84
C GLU A 381 10.57 5.66 13.34
N THR A 382 10.94 5.52 12.06
CA THR A 382 11.98 6.35 11.42
C THR A 382 11.57 7.82 11.44
N LYS A 383 10.33 8.15 11.10
CA LYS A 383 9.79 9.53 11.17
C LYS A 383 9.81 10.09 12.58
N LYS A 384 9.39 9.32 13.58
CA LYS A 384 9.44 9.74 15.00
C LYS A 384 10.86 10.08 15.43
N ASP A 385 11.84 9.27 15.01
CA ASP A 385 13.24 9.50 15.36
C ASP A 385 13.83 10.68 14.58
N GLU A 386 13.45 10.90 13.32
CA GLU A 386 13.82 12.09 12.55
C GLU A 386 13.25 13.38 13.20
N GLU A 387 11.98 13.35 13.64
CA GLU A 387 11.37 14.45 14.40
C GLU A 387 12.07 14.69 15.75
N ALA A 388 12.42 13.63 16.48
CA ALA A 388 13.14 13.73 17.75
C ALA A 388 14.56 14.29 17.57
N ILE A 389 15.28 13.88 16.52
CA ILE A 389 16.59 14.45 16.14
C ILE A 389 16.45 15.94 15.82
N LEU A 390 15.42 16.31 15.05
CA LEU A 390 15.14 17.70 14.71
C LEU A 390 14.88 18.53 15.98
N GLN A 391 14.04 18.06 16.90
CA GLN A 391 13.77 18.75 18.17
C GLN A 391 15.02 18.86 19.06
N LEU A 392 15.87 17.83 19.09
CA LEU A 392 17.14 17.86 19.83
C LEU A 392 18.14 18.87 19.26
N SER A 393 18.10 19.14 17.95
CA SER A 393 18.94 20.16 17.30
C SER A 393 18.57 21.60 17.69
N PHE A 394 17.30 21.83 18.08
CA PHE A 394 16.81 23.13 18.54
C PHE A 394 16.79 23.27 20.08
N ALA A 395 17.09 22.21 20.83
CA ALA A 395 17.07 22.23 22.30
C ALA A 395 18.32 22.93 22.88
N GLY A 396 18.13 23.75 23.93
CA GLY A 396 19.22 24.40 24.69
C GLY A 396 19.87 23.44 25.72
N ASP A 397 20.16 23.93 26.93
CA ASP A 397 20.88 23.16 27.97
C ASP A 397 20.00 22.15 28.74
N LYS A 398 18.72 22.04 28.39
CA LYS A 398 17.72 21.20 29.07
C LYS A 398 17.00 20.27 28.11
N CYS A 399 16.73 19.05 28.57
CA CYS A 399 16.04 18.04 27.78
C CYS A 399 14.56 18.37 27.63
N PRO A 400 14.03 18.49 26.40
CA PRO A 400 12.61 18.75 26.19
C PRO A 400 11.69 17.59 26.64
N VAL A 401 12.25 16.40 26.93
CA VAL A 401 11.48 15.20 27.31
C VAL A 401 11.58 14.89 28.81
N CYS A 402 12.74 15.07 29.44
CA CYS A 402 12.98 14.67 30.83
C CYS A 402 13.67 15.73 31.71
N ASP A 403 13.77 16.97 31.22
CA ASP A 403 14.27 18.17 31.94
C ASP A 403 15.69 18.07 32.53
N SER A 404 16.42 17.01 32.19
CA SER A 404 17.80 16.78 32.60
C SER A 404 18.77 17.68 31.83
N LYS A 405 19.90 18.02 32.48
CA LYS A 405 20.96 18.85 31.89
C LYS A 405 21.57 18.13 30.68
N LEU A 406 21.38 18.68 29.48
CA LEU A 406 22.01 18.17 28.25
C LEU A 406 23.32 18.90 28.02
N THR A 407 24.42 18.20 28.26
CA THR A 407 25.71 18.56 27.69
C THR A 407 25.73 18.25 26.20
N GLU A 408 26.50 19.03 25.42
CA GLU A 408 26.65 18.84 23.97
C GLU A 408 27.11 17.42 23.60
N ASP A 409 27.93 16.77 24.42
CA ASP A 409 28.34 15.36 24.23
C ASP A 409 27.18 14.37 24.39
N LYS A 410 26.21 14.64 25.28
CA LYS A 410 25.01 13.81 25.43
C LYS A 410 24.05 13.99 24.25
N LYS A 411 23.93 15.20 23.69
CA LYS A 411 23.16 15.44 22.45
C LYS A 411 23.74 14.64 21.30
N LYS A 412 25.06 14.75 21.06
CA LYS A 412 25.74 14.02 19.98
C LYS A 412 25.55 12.51 20.11
N ARG A 413 25.73 11.92 21.30
CA ARG A 413 25.52 10.48 21.50
C ARG A 413 24.08 10.02 21.24
N ILE A 414 23.08 10.80 21.62
CA ILE A 414 21.66 10.45 21.38
C ILE A 414 21.33 10.56 19.89
N VAL A 415 21.83 11.59 19.21
CA VAL A 415 21.64 11.78 17.77
C VAL A 415 22.35 10.68 16.98
N GLU A 416 23.62 10.38 17.28
CA GLU A 416 24.36 9.29 16.63
C GLU A 416 23.69 7.92 16.84
N LYS A 417 23.19 7.65 18.05
CA LYS A 417 22.46 6.41 18.33
C LYS A 417 21.18 6.30 17.50
N LYS A 418 20.36 7.35 17.47
CA LYS A 418 19.11 7.38 16.68
C LYS A 418 19.35 7.36 15.17
N GLN A 419 20.43 8.00 14.70
CA GLN A 419 20.84 7.94 13.30
C GLN A 419 21.24 6.51 12.89
N LYS A 420 22.01 5.82 13.74
CA LYS A 420 22.41 4.43 13.50
C LYS A 420 21.21 3.48 13.52
N GLU A 421 20.30 3.63 14.48
CA GLU A 421 19.03 2.88 14.53
C GLU A 421 18.18 3.14 13.27
N ASN A 422 18.13 4.38 12.77
CA ASN A 422 17.42 4.70 11.53
C ASN A 422 18.10 4.14 10.27
N GLU A 423 19.43 4.05 10.22
CA GLU A 423 20.13 3.39 9.11
C GLU A 423 19.84 1.88 9.08
N GLU A 424 19.81 1.22 10.24
CA GLU A 424 19.44 -0.19 10.36
C GLU A 424 17.98 -0.42 9.94
N ARG A 425 17.04 0.40 10.42
CA ARG A 425 15.62 0.34 9.99
C ARG A 425 15.44 0.58 8.50
N LYS A 426 16.19 1.53 7.90
CA LYS A 426 16.14 1.80 6.45
C LYS A 426 16.68 0.62 5.63
N LYS A 427 17.66 -0.12 6.13
CA LYS A 427 18.13 -1.37 5.49
C LYS A 427 17.06 -2.47 5.56
N GLU A 428 16.45 -2.69 6.73
CA GLU A 428 15.35 -3.64 6.92
C GLU A 428 14.15 -3.29 6.01
N GLU A 429 13.79 -2.00 5.90
CA GLU A 429 12.75 -1.54 4.98
C GLU A 429 13.07 -1.90 3.52
N LEU A 430 14.32 -1.68 3.08
CA LEU A 430 14.73 -1.95 1.70
C LEU A 430 14.64 -3.45 1.35
N GLU A 431 14.99 -4.32 2.29
CA GLU A 431 14.88 -5.78 2.12
C GLU A 431 13.41 -6.21 2.04
N LEU A 432 12.56 -5.71 2.94
CA LEU A 432 11.13 -6.00 2.95
C LEU A 432 10.42 -5.47 1.70
N VAL A 433 10.84 -4.33 1.14
CA VAL A 433 10.31 -3.80 -0.13
C VAL A 433 10.65 -4.72 -1.31
N LYS A 434 11.84 -5.33 -1.33
CA LYS A 434 12.22 -6.32 -2.34
C LYS A 434 11.39 -7.60 -2.20
N GLU A 435 11.30 -8.16 -1.00
CA GLU A 435 10.47 -9.34 -0.70
C GLU A 435 8.99 -9.10 -1.10
N ARG A 436 8.46 -7.90 -0.81
CA ARG A 436 7.11 -7.50 -1.23
C ARG A 436 6.94 -7.55 -2.75
N SER A 437 7.94 -7.08 -3.51
CA SER A 437 7.86 -7.06 -4.98
C SER A 437 7.91 -8.47 -5.60
N GLU A 438 8.65 -9.39 -4.98
CA GLU A 438 8.71 -10.79 -5.39
C GLU A 438 7.39 -11.50 -5.11
N ILE A 439 6.82 -11.34 -3.92
CA ILE A 439 5.53 -11.95 -3.55
C ILE A 439 4.39 -11.45 -4.45
N VAL A 440 4.40 -10.17 -4.85
CA VAL A 440 3.41 -9.64 -5.80
C VAL A 440 3.48 -10.35 -7.15
N ARG A 441 4.70 -10.58 -7.68
CA ARG A 441 4.87 -11.34 -8.93
C ARG A 441 4.38 -12.78 -8.80
N GLU A 442 4.72 -13.46 -7.71
CA GLU A 442 4.28 -14.83 -7.47
C GLU A 442 2.74 -14.92 -7.38
N ILE A 443 2.06 -13.93 -6.77
CA ILE A 443 0.60 -13.86 -6.74
C ILE A 443 0.02 -13.66 -8.14
N GLU A 444 0.63 -12.82 -8.98
CA GLU A 444 0.21 -12.62 -10.38
C GLU A 444 0.37 -13.90 -11.21
N GLU A 445 1.45 -14.66 -10.99
CA GLU A 445 1.69 -15.95 -11.65
C GLU A 445 0.70 -17.04 -11.22
N ILE A 446 0.27 -17.06 -9.96
CA ILE A 446 -0.74 -18.02 -9.46
C ILE A 446 -2.16 -17.68 -9.98
N LYS A 447 -2.44 -16.40 -10.27
CA LYS A 447 -3.74 -15.93 -10.78
C LYS A 447 -3.89 -16.03 -12.31
N ALA A 448 -2.80 -16.15 -13.05
CA ALA A 448 -2.75 -16.30 -14.51
C ALA A 448 -3.02 -17.76 -14.92
#